data_AF-A0A6I5NDK6-F1
#
_entry.id   AF-A0A6I5NDK6-F1
#
_cell.length_a   1.000
_cell.length_b   1.000
_cell.length_c   1.000
_cell.angle_alpha   90.00
_cell.angle_beta   90.00
_cell.angle_gamma   90.00
#
_symmetry.space_group_name_H-M   'P 1'
#
loop_
_entity.id
_entity.type
_entity.pdbx_description
1 polymer ?
#
loop_
_entity_poly.entity_id
_entity_poly.type
_entity_poly.pdbx_seq_one_letter_code
_entity_poly.pdbx_strand_id
1 'polypeptide(L)'
;MGVVKQLPAKSYANVMEVLVSEEVERQLSQQQPRVLKYIKRSEVETFALNRLPALYASSEKGWKFQYEKASRQMYRQVADAVRQAIAAVLVDPIRTSQPLPVSMGGKESDVMLSQLRKALHQPQLTWKEVVRRLQQSGAAETEADMNAHSHRRPGTYGDGSWQPKRRPVQSPVQNASRSDFDWDDARYR
;
A
#
# COMPACT_ATOMS: atom_id res chain seq x y z
N MET A 1 -9.60 28.14 24.46
CA MET A 1 -9.87 26.71 24.19
C MET A 1 -9.89 26.52 22.69
N GLY A 2 -8.95 25.77 22.11
CA GLY A 2 -8.88 25.55 20.67
C GLY A 2 -9.97 24.58 20.23
N VAL A 3 -10.93 25.05 19.42
CA VAL A 3 -11.94 24.18 18.81
C VAL A 3 -11.23 23.30 17.80
N VAL A 4 -10.98 22.04 18.16
CA VAL A 4 -10.53 21.02 17.22
C VAL A 4 -11.67 20.78 16.25
N LYS A 5 -11.63 21.46 15.09
CA LYS A 5 -12.59 21.23 14.02
C LYS A 5 -12.46 19.78 13.58
N GLN A 6 -13.47 18.97 13.85
CA GLN A 6 -13.50 17.59 13.36
C GLN A 6 -13.63 17.63 11.84
N LEU A 7 -12.66 17.01 11.16
CA LEU A 7 -12.69 16.88 9.71
C LEU A 7 -13.74 15.82 9.31
N PRO A 8 -14.54 16.05 8.25
CA PRO A 8 -15.51 15.08 7.75
C PRO A 8 -14.79 13.83 7.22
N ALA A 9 -15.49 12.69 7.26
CA ALA A 9 -14.99 11.46 6.62
C ALA A 9 -14.83 11.69 5.11
N LYS A 10 -13.66 11.35 4.55
CA LYS A 10 -13.30 11.63 3.16
C LYS A 10 -13.38 10.35 2.34
N SER A 11 -14.18 10.36 1.27
CA SER A 11 -14.25 9.30 0.24
C SER A 11 -13.40 9.63 -1.01
N TYR A 12 -12.41 10.50 -0.85
CA TYR A 12 -11.54 10.97 -1.93
C TYR A 12 -10.10 11.07 -1.45
N ALA A 13 -9.15 10.86 -2.36
CA ALA A 13 -7.72 10.87 -2.07
C ALA A 13 -6.95 11.67 -3.13
N ASN A 14 -5.86 12.32 -2.73
CA ASN A 14 -4.93 12.96 -3.66
C ASN A 14 -3.88 11.94 -4.11
N VAL A 15 -3.83 11.68 -5.41
CA VAL A 15 -2.89 10.73 -6.01
C VAL A 15 -1.44 11.17 -5.85
N MET A 16 -1.20 12.49 -5.82
CA MET A 16 0.15 13.02 -5.65
C MET A 16 0.78 12.65 -4.30
N GLU A 17 0.00 12.35 -3.27
CA GLU A 17 0.53 11.92 -1.96
C GLU A 17 1.35 10.64 -2.10
N VAL A 18 0.92 9.70 -2.94
CA VAL A 18 1.63 8.44 -3.18
C VAL A 18 2.90 8.68 -3.99
N LEU A 19 2.80 9.40 -5.10
CA LEU A 19 3.95 9.68 -5.98
C LEU A 19 5.04 10.48 -5.28
N VAL A 20 4.67 11.48 -4.47
CA VAL A 20 5.63 12.24 -3.68
C VAL A 20 6.27 11.36 -2.62
N SER A 21 5.49 10.53 -1.92
CA SER A 21 6.00 9.61 -0.91
C SER A 21 7.04 8.63 -1.49
N GLU A 22 6.76 8.03 -2.65
CA GLU A 22 7.68 7.15 -3.37
C GLU A 22 8.98 7.88 -3.77
N GLU A 23 8.85 9.10 -4.31
CA GLU A 23 10.01 9.88 -4.77
C GLU A 23 10.86 10.41 -3.60
N VAL A 24 10.23 10.80 -2.49
CA VAL A 24 10.93 11.18 -1.25
C VAL A 24 11.75 10.00 -0.74
N GLU A 25 11.17 8.81 -0.68
CA GLU A 25 11.88 7.60 -0.25
C GLU A 25 13.06 7.30 -1.18
N ARG A 26 12.84 7.39 -2.49
CA ARG A 26 13.89 7.21 -3.49
C ARG A 26 15.05 8.21 -3.30
N GLN A 27 14.76 9.51 -3.16
CA GLN A 27 15.81 10.52 -3.00
C GLN A 27 16.51 10.45 -1.64
N LEU A 28 15.79 10.15 -0.55
CA LEU A 28 16.37 10.01 0.78
C LEU A 28 17.27 8.78 0.88
N SER A 29 16.93 7.67 0.22
CA SER A 29 17.79 6.48 0.17
C SER A 29 19.17 6.75 -0.45
N GLN A 30 19.29 7.79 -1.29
CA GLN A 30 20.53 8.21 -1.94
C GLN A 30 21.33 9.22 -1.10
N GLN A 31 20.80 9.71 0.03
CA GLN A 31 21.46 10.68 0.88
C GLN A 31 22.42 10.04 1.89
N GLN A 32 23.37 10.82 2.39
CA GLN A 32 24.29 10.37 3.42
C GLN A 32 23.58 10.15 4.77
N PRO A 33 23.91 9.09 5.54
CA PRO A 33 23.25 8.80 6.82
C PRO A 33 23.33 9.92 7.86
N ARG A 34 24.36 10.79 7.78
CA ARG A 34 24.51 11.94 8.68
C ARG A 34 23.43 13.00 8.46
N VAL A 35 23.03 13.20 7.21
CA VAL A 35 22.04 14.21 6.79
C VAL A 35 20.62 13.73 7.13
N LEU A 36 20.36 12.43 6.98
CA LEU A 36 19.06 11.81 7.28
C LEU A 36 18.58 12.06 8.71
N LYS A 37 19.48 12.25 9.69
CA LYS A 37 19.14 12.54 11.08
C LYS A 37 18.36 13.84 11.27
N TYR A 38 18.52 14.78 10.34
CA TYR A 38 17.93 16.12 10.42
C TYR A 38 16.70 16.27 9.53
N ILE A 39 16.40 15.28 8.68
CA ILE A 39 15.29 15.35 7.74
C ILE A 39 14.07 14.64 8.33
N LYS A 40 12.98 15.38 8.49
CA LYS A 40 11.67 14.80 8.78
C LYS A 40 10.91 14.55 7.47
N ARG A 41 10.61 13.27 7.18
CA ARG A 41 9.88 12.86 5.96
C ARG A 41 8.59 13.65 5.74
N SER A 42 7.78 13.82 6.79
CA SER A 42 6.50 14.54 6.72
C SER A 42 6.65 16.00 6.30
N GLU A 43 7.73 16.67 6.69
CA GLU A 43 8.00 18.06 6.28
C GLU A 43 8.39 18.14 4.80
N VAL A 44 9.21 17.20 4.34
CA VAL A 44 9.59 17.11 2.93
C VAL A 44 8.36 16.84 2.06
N GLU A 45 7.56 15.86 2.44
CA GLU A 45 6.33 15.50 1.72
C GLU A 45 5.35 16.68 1.67
N THR A 46 5.07 17.32 2.81
CA THR A 46 4.16 18.47 2.85
C THR A 46 4.69 19.68 2.08
N PHE A 47 5.99 19.94 2.16
CA PHE A 47 6.61 21.02 1.39
C PHE A 47 6.51 20.77 -0.11
N ALA A 48 6.77 19.54 -0.57
CA ALA A 48 6.67 19.17 -1.97
C ALA A 48 5.21 19.22 -2.46
N LEU A 49 4.26 18.65 -1.71
CA LEU A 49 2.84 18.62 -2.05
C LEU A 49 2.25 20.02 -2.21
N ASN A 50 2.68 20.99 -1.39
CA ASN A 50 2.23 22.38 -1.47
C ASN A 50 2.70 23.11 -2.74
N ARG A 51 3.59 22.51 -3.55
CA ARG A 51 4.14 23.08 -4.79
C ARG A 51 3.70 22.33 -6.04
N LEU A 52 2.96 21.25 -5.87
CA LEU A 52 2.49 20.40 -6.96
C LEU A 52 0.98 20.57 -7.12
N PRO A 53 0.43 20.47 -8.35
CA PRO A 53 -1.01 20.50 -8.53
C PRO A 53 -1.63 19.26 -7.89
N ALA A 54 -2.70 19.45 -7.12
CA ALA A 54 -3.40 18.34 -6.48
C ALA A 54 -4.24 17.55 -7.49
N LEU A 55 -4.12 16.22 -7.46
CA LEU A 55 -4.87 15.32 -8.34
C LEU A 55 -5.78 14.44 -7.50
N TYR A 56 -6.99 14.94 -7.22
CA TYR A 56 -7.98 14.19 -6.45
C TYR A 56 -8.70 13.16 -7.30
N ALA A 57 -9.01 12.02 -6.67
CA ALA A 57 -9.88 10.99 -7.21
C ALA A 57 -10.86 10.51 -6.13
N SER A 58 -12.11 10.28 -6.54
CA SER A 58 -13.20 9.74 -5.72
C SER A 58 -13.57 8.29 -6.10
N SER A 59 -12.93 7.73 -7.12
CA SER A 59 -13.14 6.35 -7.58
C SER A 59 -11.80 5.66 -7.81
N GLU A 60 -11.78 4.34 -7.66
CA GLU A 60 -10.55 3.55 -7.88
C GLU A 60 -10.06 3.65 -9.33
N LYS A 61 -10.98 3.60 -10.31
CA LYS A 61 -10.64 3.77 -11.72
C LYS A 61 -10.05 5.15 -12.00
N GLY A 62 -10.64 6.21 -11.42
CA GLY A 62 -10.12 7.58 -11.53
C GLY A 62 -8.75 7.73 -10.88
N TRP A 63 -8.54 7.08 -9.73
CA TRP A 63 -7.26 7.06 -9.03
C TRP A 63 -6.17 6.44 -9.90
N LYS A 64 -6.42 5.24 -10.47
CA LYS A 64 -5.46 4.54 -11.34
C LYS A 64 -5.10 5.37 -12.57
N PHE A 65 -6.10 5.94 -13.24
CA PHE A 65 -5.88 6.79 -14.40
C PHE A 65 -5.02 8.02 -14.08
N GLN A 66 -5.35 8.72 -12.99
CA GLN A 66 -4.60 9.89 -12.55
C GLN A 66 -3.17 9.53 -12.13
N TYR A 67 -2.98 8.37 -11.51
CA TYR A 67 -1.66 7.85 -11.16
C TYR A 67 -0.82 7.63 -12.41
N GLU A 68 -1.31 6.84 -13.36
CA GLU A 68 -0.58 6.57 -14.61
C GLU A 68 -0.26 7.84 -15.40
N LYS A 69 -1.22 8.77 -15.48
CA LYS A 69 -1.03 10.06 -16.14
C LYS A 69 0.07 10.88 -15.47
N ALA A 70 0.00 11.04 -14.15
CA ALA A 70 0.96 11.81 -13.39
C ALA A 70 2.36 11.18 -13.42
N SER A 71 2.46 9.85 -13.32
CA SER A 71 3.74 9.12 -13.43
C SER A 71 4.43 9.36 -14.77
N ARG A 72 3.69 9.53 -15.87
CA ARG A 72 4.27 9.79 -17.19
C ARG A 72 4.61 11.27 -17.42
N GLN A 73 3.71 12.17 -17.02
CA GLN A 73 3.78 13.59 -17.41
C GLN A 73 4.47 14.46 -16.36
N MET A 74 4.38 14.08 -15.09
CA MET A 74 4.77 14.94 -13.97
C MET A 74 5.96 14.42 -13.17
N TYR A 75 6.51 13.25 -13.50
CA TYR A 75 7.63 12.66 -12.79
C TYR A 75 8.79 13.65 -12.53
N ARG A 76 9.19 14.41 -13.57
CA ARG A 76 10.26 15.42 -13.43
C ARG A 76 9.89 16.54 -12.45
N GLN A 77 8.66 17.03 -12.52
CA GLN A 77 8.17 18.08 -11.62
C GLN A 77 8.13 17.60 -10.17
N VAL A 78 7.69 16.35 -9.95
CA VAL A 78 7.71 15.72 -8.62
C VAL A 78 9.15 15.60 -8.11
N ALA A 79 10.06 15.08 -8.93
CA ALA A 79 11.46 14.95 -8.55
C ALA A 79 12.10 16.29 -8.18
N ASP A 80 11.82 17.36 -8.94
CA ASP A 80 12.35 18.69 -8.67
C ASP A 80 11.72 19.32 -7.41
N ALA A 81 10.41 19.15 -7.21
CA ALA A 81 9.74 19.62 -6.00
C ALA A 81 10.28 18.93 -4.75
N VAL A 82 10.52 17.61 -4.79
CA VAL A 82 11.11 16.85 -3.68
C VAL A 82 12.55 17.30 -3.42
N ARG A 83 13.34 17.54 -4.47
CA ARG A 83 14.72 18.04 -4.33
C ARG A 83 14.76 19.40 -3.64
N GLN A 84 13.87 20.31 -4.04
CA GLN A 84 13.71 21.61 -3.39
C GLN A 84 13.23 21.49 -1.95
N ALA A 85 12.32 20.54 -1.67
CA ALA A 85 11.83 20.27 -0.33
C ALA A 85 12.94 19.79 0.60
N ILE A 86 13.76 18.83 0.17
CA ILE A 86 14.91 18.35 0.93
C ILE A 86 15.87 19.51 1.21
N ALA A 87 16.20 20.32 0.20
CA ALA A 87 17.07 21.48 0.38
C ALA A 87 16.49 22.48 1.39
N ALA A 88 15.20 22.79 1.30
CA ALA A 88 14.54 23.73 2.20
C ALA A 88 14.50 23.24 3.66
N VAL A 89 14.27 21.94 3.88
CA VAL A 89 14.29 21.34 5.23
C VAL A 89 15.71 21.35 5.81
N LEU A 90 16.73 21.17 4.98
CA LEU A 90 18.13 21.21 5.40
C LEU A 90 18.67 22.60 5.69
N VAL A 91 18.06 23.65 5.15
CA VAL A 91 18.46 25.04 5.44
C VAL A 91 18.19 25.42 6.91
N ASP A 92 17.17 24.84 7.54
CA ASP A 92 16.85 25.09 8.96
C ASP A 92 16.63 23.78 9.76
N PRO A 93 17.71 23.03 10.07
CA PRO A 93 17.63 21.74 10.76
C PRO A 93 17.15 21.83 12.21
N ILE A 94 17.23 23.02 12.83
CA ILE A 94 16.93 23.22 14.26
C ILE A 94 15.43 23.52 14.46
N ARG A 95 14.69 23.78 13.38
CA ARG A 95 13.26 24.10 13.45
C ARG A 95 12.45 22.99 14.14
N THR A 96 11.88 23.35 15.29
CA THR A 96 10.93 22.51 16.02
C THR A 96 9.53 22.66 15.42
N SER A 97 9.15 21.73 14.56
CA SER A 97 7.76 21.55 14.13
C SER A 97 6.98 20.74 15.16
N GLN A 98 5.75 21.18 15.46
CA GLN A 98 4.76 20.37 16.15
C GLN A 98 3.91 19.64 15.10
N PRO A 99 4.02 18.30 14.97
CA PRO A 99 3.23 17.55 14.00
C PRO A 99 1.74 17.57 14.38
N LEU A 100 0.88 17.49 13.37
CA LEU A 100 -0.57 17.39 13.58
C LEU A 100 -0.92 16.05 14.25
N PRO A 101 -1.87 16.02 15.19
CA PRO A 101 -2.33 14.77 15.80
C PRO A 101 -3.04 13.91 14.74
N VAL A 102 -2.47 12.73 14.44
CA VAL A 102 -3.00 11.80 13.43
C VAL A 102 -4.22 11.06 13.99
N SER A 103 -5.42 11.63 13.82
CA SER A 103 -6.69 10.98 14.20
C SER A 103 -7.51 10.44 13.01
N MET A 104 -6.98 10.48 11.78
CA MET A 104 -7.77 10.18 10.57
C MET A 104 -8.09 8.68 10.35
N GLY A 105 -7.30 7.74 10.91
CA GLY A 105 -7.58 6.29 10.84
C GLY A 105 -8.14 5.69 12.14
N GLY A 106 -8.29 6.52 13.19
CA GLY A 106 -8.69 6.08 14.52
C GLY A 106 -10.15 5.64 14.56
N LYS A 107 -11.07 6.31 13.87
CA LYS A 107 -12.51 6.04 14.08
C LYS A 107 -12.94 4.61 13.72
N GLU A 108 -12.52 4.09 12.58
CA GLU A 108 -12.88 2.72 12.17
C GLU A 108 -12.16 1.66 12.99
N SER A 109 -10.88 1.87 13.30
CA SER A 109 -10.10 0.98 14.16
C SER A 109 -10.57 1.06 15.63
N ASP A 110 -10.99 2.21 16.13
CA ASP A 110 -11.55 2.37 17.48
C ASP A 110 -12.92 1.71 17.56
N VAL A 111 -13.74 1.83 16.51
CA VAL A 111 -15.02 1.12 16.41
C VAL A 111 -14.78 -0.39 16.37
N MET A 112 -13.87 -0.89 15.54
CA MET A 112 -13.54 -2.32 15.51
C MET A 112 -12.95 -2.82 16.83
N LEU A 113 -12.08 -2.07 17.48
CA LEU A 113 -11.54 -2.42 18.80
C LEU A 113 -12.65 -2.43 19.85
N SER A 114 -13.62 -1.52 19.77
CA SER A 114 -14.78 -1.50 20.67
C SER A 114 -15.68 -2.73 20.48
N GLN A 115 -15.91 -3.15 19.23
CA GLN A 115 -16.63 -4.37 18.91
C GLN A 115 -15.87 -5.61 19.42
N LEU A 116 -14.56 -5.65 19.23
CA LEU A 116 -13.70 -6.73 19.69
C LEU A 116 -13.67 -6.85 21.22
N ARG A 117 -13.60 -5.72 21.93
CA ARG A 117 -13.71 -5.67 23.41
C ARG A 117 -15.02 -6.25 23.90
N LYS A 118 -16.12 -5.93 23.21
CA LYS A 118 -17.46 -6.45 23.54
C LYS A 118 -17.55 -7.96 23.28
N ALA A 119 -17.07 -8.43 22.14
CA ALA A 119 -17.08 -9.86 21.79
C ALA A 119 -16.23 -10.70 22.77
N LEU A 120 -15.03 -10.22 23.10
CA LEU A 120 -14.07 -10.93 23.95
C LEU A 120 -14.25 -10.66 25.45
N HIS A 121 -15.23 -9.86 25.85
CA HIS A 121 -15.48 -9.46 27.25
C HIS A 121 -14.24 -8.87 27.96
N GLN A 122 -13.37 -8.21 27.20
CA GLN A 122 -12.09 -7.67 27.68
C GLN A 122 -12.08 -6.16 27.51
N PRO A 123 -12.44 -5.37 28.54
CA PRO A 123 -12.58 -3.92 28.41
C PRO A 123 -11.24 -3.19 28.20
N GLN A 124 -10.12 -3.79 28.65
CA GLN A 124 -8.77 -3.21 28.56
C GLN A 124 -7.98 -3.65 27.31
N LEU A 125 -8.66 -4.23 26.32
CA LEU A 125 -7.99 -4.75 25.12
C LEU A 125 -7.41 -3.61 24.27
N THR A 126 -6.12 -3.69 23.95
CA THR A 126 -5.42 -2.74 23.09
C THR A 126 -5.04 -3.40 21.78
N TRP A 127 -4.88 -2.62 20.71
CA TRP A 127 -4.51 -3.15 19.40
C TRP A 127 -3.21 -3.96 19.41
N LYS A 128 -2.23 -3.57 20.24
CA LYS A 128 -0.98 -4.33 20.42
C LYS A 128 -1.22 -5.74 20.96
N GLU A 129 -2.13 -5.87 21.91
CA GLU A 129 -2.46 -7.14 22.53
C GLU A 129 -3.22 -8.07 21.57
N VAL A 130 -4.11 -7.51 20.75
CA VAL A 130 -4.81 -8.25 19.70
C VAL A 130 -3.82 -8.85 18.71
N VAL A 131 -2.90 -8.03 18.19
CA VAL A 131 -1.87 -8.47 17.24
C VAL A 131 -0.95 -9.53 17.87
N ARG A 132 -0.51 -9.31 19.12
CA ARG A 132 0.34 -10.26 19.86
C ARG A 132 -0.32 -11.63 19.99
N ARG A 133 -1.62 -11.68 20.32
CA ARG A 133 -2.35 -12.95 20.49
C ARG A 133 -2.56 -13.69 19.17
N LEU A 134 -2.89 -12.97 18.10
CA LEU A 134 -3.00 -13.55 16.75
C LEU A 134 -1.66 -14.16 16.29
N GLN A 135 -0.54 -13.50 16.60
CA GLN A 135 0.79 -14.03 16.31
C GLN A 135 1.09 -15.30 17.13
N GLN A 136 0.65 -15.35 18.39
CA GLN A 136 0.85 -16.53 19.26
C GLN A 136 -0.03 -17.72 18.86
N SER A 137 -1.26 -17.49 18.41
CA SER A 137 -2.13 -18.57 17.91
C SER A 137 -1.68 -19.10 16.56
N GLY A 138 -1.17 -18.24 15.66
CA GLY A 138 -0.65 -18.66 14.36
C GLY A 138 0.67 -19.42 14.43
N ALA A 139 1.53 -19.14 15.41
CA ALA A 139 2.78 -19.88 15.61
C ALA A 139 2.57 -21.32 16.11
N ALA A 140 1.46 -21.58 16.80
CA ALA A 140 1.14 -22.91 17.33
C ALA A 140 0.65 -23.89 16.24
N GLU A 141 0.06 -23.38 15.14
CA GLU A 141 -0.45 -24.22 14.05
C GLU A 141 0.68 -24.75 13.14
N THR A 142 1.78 -24.01 12.97
CA THR A 142 2.91 -24.43 12.12
C THR A 142 3.76 -25.58 12.70
N GLU A 143 3.82 -25.73 14.03
CA GLU A 143 4.56 -26.84 14.65
C GLU A 143 3.73 -28.15 14.69
N ALA A 144 2.39 -28.04 14.70
CA ALA A 144 1.51 -29.21 14.70
C ALA A 144 1.47 -29.93 13.34
N ASP A 145 1.52 -29.20 12.23
CA ASP A 145 1.50 -29.79 10.88
C ASP A 145 2.85 -30.40 10.46
N MET A 146 3.97 -29.94 11.03
CA MET A 146 5.30 -30.51 10.75
C MET A 146 5.52 -31.87 11.42
N ASN A 147 4.83 -32.17 12.53
CA ASN A 147 4.95 -33.46 13.21
C ASN A 147 3.98 -34.53 12.67
N ALA A 148 3.02 -34.16 11.83
CA ALA A 148 2.04 -35.08 11.24
C ALA A 148 2.54 -35.82 9.98
N HIS A 149 3.69 -35.44 9.40
CA HIS A 149 4.16 -35.97 8.11
C HIS A 149 5.21 -37.10 8.17
N SER A 150 5.58 -37.60 9.35
CA SER A 150 6.69 -38.57 9.51
C SER A 150 6.27 -40.05 9.59
N HIS A 151 5.07 -40.42 9.13
CA HIS A 151 4.62 -41.82 9.15
C HIS A 151 3.81 -42.19 7.90
N ARG A 152 4.37 -41.92 6.71
CA ARG A 152 4.03 -42.72 5.51
C ARG A 152 4.94 -43.94 5.45
N ARG A 153 4.39 -45.10 5.79
CA ARG A 153 5.01 -46.41 5.54
C ARG A 153 5.19 -46.63 4.03
N PRO A 154 6.36 -47.12 3.56
CA PRO A 154 6.51 -47.51 2.16
C PRO A 154 5.65 -48.74 1.86
N GLY A 155 4.60 -48.56 1.07
CA GLY A 155 3.83 -49.64 0.48
C GLY A 155 4.65 -50.31 -0.62
N THR A 156 4.76 -51.62 -0.52
CA THR A 156 5.39 -52.56 -1.44
C THR A 156 4.99 -52.34 -2.91
N TYR A 157 5.97 -52.32 -3.80
CA TYR A 157 5.81 -52.22 -5.26
C TYR A 157 4.84 -53.29 -5.79
N GLY A 158 3.67 -52.84 -6.25
CA GLY A 158 2.79 -53.57 -7.14
C GLY A 158 2.98 -53.04 -8.55
N ASP A 159 3.47 -53.93 -9.41
CA ASP A 159 3.63 -53.77 -10.85
C ASP A 159 2.34 -53.27 -11.53
N GLY A 160 2.47 -52.19 -12.30
CA GLY A 160 1.37 -51.50 -12.94
C GLY A 160 1.90 -50.47 -13.94
N SER A 161 2.13 -50.93 -15.17
CA SER A 161 2.60 -50.15 -16.32
C SER A 161 1.78 -48.87 -16.54
N TRP A 162 2.41 -47.70 -16.33
CA TRP A 162 1.86 -46.41 -16.73
C TRP A 162 2.15 -46.17 -18.23
N GLN A 163 1.11 -46.21 -19.07
CA GLN A 163 1.19 -45.78 -20.46
C GLN A 163 0.68 -44.33 -20.60
N PRO A 164 1.49 -43.37 -21.08
CA PRO A 164 1.03 -42.01 -21.32
C PRO A 164 0.22 -41.94 -22.62
N LYS A 165 -1.08 -41.67 -22.50
CA LYS A 165 -1.99 -41.46 -23.64
C LYS A 165 -1.70 -40.08 -24.26
N ARG A 166 -0.87 -40.05 -25.31
CA ARG A 166 -0.65 -38.87 -26.16
C ARG A 166 -1.96 -38.47 -26.84
N ARG A 167 -2.36 -37.19 -26.72
CA ARG A 167 -3.35 -36.57 -27.61
C ARG A 167 -2.60 -35.74 -28.68
N PRO A 168 -2.99 -35.83 -29.95
CA PRO A 168 -2.28 -35.17 -31.03
C PRO A 168 -2.59 -33.67 -31.13
N VAL A 169 -1.56 -32.94 -31.55
CA VAL A 169 -1.53 -31.52 -31.92
C VAL A 169 -2.34 -31.29 -33.18
N GLN A 170 -3.17 -30.24 -33.21
CA GLN A 170 -3.50 -29.50 -34.43
C GLN A 170 -3.64 -28.00 -34.12
N SER A 171 -2.77 -27.19 -34.74
CA SER A 171 -3.03 -25.78 -35.04
C SER A 171 -3.75 -25.70 -36.39
N PRO A 172 -4.48 -24.61 -36.68
CA PRO A 172 -3.85 -23.59 -37.52
C PRO A 172 -4.18 -22.13 -37.17
N VAL A 173 -3.23 -21.31 -37.60
CA VAL A 173 -3.09 -19.85 -37.69
C VAL A 173 -4.37 -19.09 -38.11
N GLN A 174 -4.59 -17.91 -37.51
CA GLN A 174 -5.01 -16.71 -38.25
C GLN A 174 -4.65 -15.40 -37.52
N ASN A 175 -3.86 -14.58 -38.22
CA ASN A 175 -3.52 -13.19 -37.94
C ASN A 175 -4.78 -12.33 -37.82
N ALA A 176 -4.84 -11.47 -36.79
CA ALA A 176 -5.63 -10.24 -36.83
C ALA A 176 -4.98 -9.17 -35.94
N SER A 177 -4.18 -8.32 -36.56
CA SER A 177 -3.89 -6.98 -36.10
C SER A 177 -5.14 -6.11 -36.26
N ARG A 178 -5.62 -5.49 -35.17
CA ARG A 178 -6.22 -4.14 -35.10
C ARG A 178 -6.76 -3.88 -33.69
N SER A 179 -6.07 -3.00 -32.97
CA SER A 179 -6.59 -2.31 -31.81
C SER A 179 -7.46 -1.14 -32.29
N ASP A 180 -8.76 -1.36 -32.43
CA ASP A 180 -9.74 -0.25 -32.44
C ASP A 180 -10.42 -0.26 -31.07
N PHE A 181 -9.97 0.66 -30.21
CA PHE A 181 -10.69 1.03 -29.00
C PHE A 181 -11.54 2.25 -29.36
N ASP A 182 -12.85 2.03 -29.47
CA ASP A 182 -13.83 3.03 -29.89
C ASP A 182 -14.44 3.73 -28.66
N TRP A 183 -14.36 5.06 -28.63
CA TRP A 183 -14.81 5.90 -27.51
C TRP A 183 -16.34 6.05 -27.43
N ASP A 184 -17.08 5.58 -28.45
CA ASP A 184 -18.53 5.77 -28.58
C ASP A 184 -19.40 4.55 -28.20
N ASP A 185 -18.87 3.61 -27.40
CA ASP A 185 -19.65 2.44 -26.96
C ASP A 185 -20.79 2.84 -26.00
N ALA A 186 -22.02 2.50 -26.41
CA ALA A 186 -23.27 2.76 -25.68
C ALA A 186 -23.35 2.10 -24.30
N ARG A 187 -22.42 1.19 -23.96
CA ARG A 187 -22.28 0.62 -22.61
C ARG A 187 -21.81 1.62 -21.55
N TYR A 188 -21.38 2.81 -21.97
CA TYR A 188 -20.91 3.88 -21.08
C TYR A 188 -21.83 5.12 -21.04
N ARG A 189 -23.04 5.06 -21.61
CA ARG A 189 -24.05 6.13 -21.48
C ARG A 189 -25.07 5.82 -20.39
#